data_AF-A0A3P7G6P5-F1
#
_entry.id   AF-A0A3P7G6P5-F1
#
_cell.length_a   1.000
_cell.length_b   1.000
_cell.length_c   1.000
_cell.angle_alpha   90.00
_cell.angle_beta   90.00
_cell.angle_gamma   90.00
#
_symmetry.space_group_name_H-M   'P 1'
#
loop_
_entity.id
_entity.type
_entity.pdbx_description
1 polymer ?
#
loop_
_entity_poly.entity_id
_entity_poly.type
_entity_poly.pdbx_seq_one_letter_code
_entity_poly.pdbx_strand_id
1 'polypeptide(L)' 'MWAEDMDRRISCAIDYGRKRRFLNDGDNVVVVTGWKAGSGATNSLRIIQLGTPAETHVLGVPELKDFKD' A
#
# COMPACT_ATOMS: atom_id res chain seq x y z
N MET A 1 3.05 -12.29 -7.65
CA MET A 1 3.10 -11.09 -8.51
C MET A 1 3.66 -9.91 -7.71
N TRP A 2 4.32 -8.90 -8.31
CA TRP A 2 4.94 -7.78 -7.56
C TRP A 2 3.95 -7.07 -6.62
N ALA A 3 2.70 -6.90 -7.06
CA ALA A 3 1.64 -6.29 -6.27
C ALA A 3 1.33 -7.06 -4.97
N GLU A 4 1.29 -8.41 -5.04
CA GLU A 4 1.04 -9.25 -3.85
C GLU A 4 2.16 -9.16 -2.81
N ASP A 5 3.43 -9.09 -3.27
CA ASP A 5 4.57 -8.89 -2.38
C ASP A 5 4.49 -7.53 -1.69
N MET A 6 4.17 -6.49 -2.46
CA MET A 6 4.01 -5.14 -1.93
C MET A 6 2.84 -5.04 -0.93
N ASP A 7 1.69 -5.65 -1.22
CA ASP A 7 0.57 -5.71 -0.28
C ASP A 7 0.98 -6.38 1.03
N ARG A 8 1.71 -7.51 0.99
CA ARG A 8 2.22 -8.18 2.20
C ARG A 8 3.15 -7.26 3.01
N ARG A 9 4.01 -6.50 2.33
CA ARG A 9 4.92 -5.55 2.99
C ARG A 9 4.18 -4.39 3.62
N ILE A 10 3.15 -3.87 2.96
CA ILE A 10 2.28 -2.80 3.49
C ILE A 10 1.55 -3.31 4.74
N SER A 11 0.93 -4.50 4.68
CA SER A 11 0.26 -5.10 5.85
C SER A 11 1.21 -5.31 7.02
N CYS A 12 2.44 -5.81 6.76
CA CYS A 12 3.45 -5.97 7.80
C CYS A 12 3.84 -4.64 8.46
N ALA A 13 3.94 -3.55 7.69
CA ALA A 13 4.24 -2.22 8.21
C ALA A 13 3.10 -1.66 9.08
N ILE A 14 1.84 -1.87 8.67
CA ILE A 14 0.66 -1.47 9.43
C ILE A 14 0.61 -2.23 10.76
N ASP A 15 0.80 -3.55 10.74
CA ASP A 15 0.84 -4.39 11.94
C ASP A 15 1.95 -3.97 12.91
N TYR A 16 3.13 -3.64 12.37
CA TYR A 16 4.24 -3.13 13.15
C TYR A 16 3.90 -1.79 13.83
N GLY A 17 3.21 -0.89 13.12
CA GLY A 17 2.74 0.40 13.63
C GLY A 17 1.66 0.26 14.70
N ARG A 18 0.68 -0.63 14.49
CA ARG A 18 -0.36 -0.95 15.49
C ARG A 18 0.23 -1.51 16.77
N LYS A 19 1.17 -2.46 16.68
CA LYS A 19 1.87 -3.04 17.85
C LYS A 19 2.58 -1.98 18.70
N ARG A 20 3.01 -0.87 18.09
CA ARG A 20 3.68 0.25 18.76
C ARG A 20 2.76 1.42 19.08
N ARG A 21 1.47 1.31 18.78
CA ARG A 21 0.47 2.38 18.93
C ARG A 21 0.78 3.65 18.14
N PHE A 22 1.53 3.53 17.04
CA PHE A 22 1.73 4.62 16.08
C PHE A 22 0.53 4.79 15.14
N LEU A 23 -0.21 3.70 14.95
CA LEU A 23 -1.36 3.61 14.07
C LEU A 23 -2.51 2.95 14.85
N ASN A 24 -3.71 3.49 14.71
CA ASN A 24 -4.94 2.94 15.25
C ASN A 24 -6.01 2.88 14.15
N ASP A 25 -7.06 2.10 14.39
CA ASP A 25 -8.21 2.07 13.49
C ASP A 25 -8.86 3.45 13.45
N GLY A 26 -9.27 3.87 12.24
CA GLY A 26 -9.77 5.21 11.96
C GLY A 26 -8.70 6.21 11.50
N ASP A 27 -7.41 5.94 11.70
CA ASP A 27 -6.32 6.79 11.21
C ASP A 27 -6.24 6.74 9.68
N ASN A 28 -5.91 7.89 9.07
CA ASN A 28 -5.60 7.97 7.65
C ASN A 28 -4.09 7.81 7.43
N VAL A 29 -3.71 6.83 6.61
CA VAL A 29 -2.32 6.52 6.29
C VAL A 29 -2.03 6.80 4.82
N VAL A 30 -0.92 7.47 4.57
CA VAL A 30 -0.38 7.67 3.23
C VAL A 30 0.58 6.53 2.91
N VAL A 31 0.26 5.75 1.88
CA VAL A 31 1.08 4.66 1.37
C VAL A 31 1.79 5.13 0.11
N VAL A 32 3.12 5.08 0.13
CA VAL A 32 3.96 5.47 -1.01
C VAL A 32 4.68 4.24 -1.56
N THR A 33 4.45 3.94 -2.84
CA THR A 33 4.97 2.75 -3.50
C THR A 33 5.51 3.03 -4.89
N GLY A 34 6.24 2.05 -5.44
CA GLY A 34 6.44 1.97 -6.88
C GLY A 34 5.15 1.63 -7.64
N TRP A 35 5.18 1.70 -8.96
CA TRP A 35 4.16 1.09 -9.84
C TRP A 35 4.62 -0.23 -10.49
N LYS A 36 5.93 -0.50 -10.47
CA LYS A 36 6.57 -1.72 -10.98
C LYS A 36 7.79 -2.10 -10.15
N ALA A 37 8.28 -3.32 -10.37
CA ALA A 37 9.56 -3.78 -9.83
C ALA A 37 10.75 -3.01 -10.42
N GLY A 38 11.79 -2.80 -9.61
CA GLY A 38 13.02 -2.10 -9.99
C GLY A 38 13.19 -0.75 -9.30
N SER A 39 14.36 -0.12 -9.48
CA SER A 39 14.69 1.19 -8.91
C SER A 39 14.08 2.34 -9.73
N GLY A 40 13.76 3.46 -9.07
CA GLY A 40 13.39 4.71 -9.74
C GLY A 40 11.91 4.87 -10.11
N ALA A 41 11.04 3.96 -9.64
CA ALA A 41 9.62 3.96 -9.98
C ALA A 41 8.69 4.35 -8.83
N THR A 42 9.18 4.93 -7.73
CA THR A 42 8.38 5.35 -6.54
C THR A 42 7.56 6.61 -6.83
N ASN A 43 6.48 6.47 -7.58
CA ASN A 43 5.62 7.57 -8.04
C ASN A 43 4.14 7.37 -7.65
N SER A 44 3.80 6.31 -6.91
CA SER A 44 2.41 5.98 -6.57
C SER A 44 2.13 6.32 -5.12
N LEU A 45 1.08 7.10 -4.88
CA LEU A 45 0.60 7.47 -3.55
C LEU A 45 -0.86 7.06 -3.39
N ARG A 46 -1.20 6.47 -2.24
CA ARG A 46 -2.56 6.09 -1.87
C ARG A 46 -2.85 6.57 -0.45
N ILE A 47 -4.07 7.03 -0.20
CA ILE A 47 -4.54 7.35 1.16
C ILE A 47 -5.57 6.28 1.53
N ILE A 48 -5.34 5.59 2.64
CA ILE A 48 -6.24 4.58 3.16
C ILE A 48 -6.63 4.91 4.59
N GLN A 49 -7.85 4.54 4.99
CA GLN A 49 -8.27 4.60 6.38
C GLN A 49 -8.15 3.22 7.01
N LEU A 50 -7.44 3.12 8.13
CA LEU A 50 -7.25 1.86 8.85
C LEU A 50 -8.56 1.37 9.49
N GLY A 51 -8.75 0.06 9.55
CA GLY A 51 -9.96 -0.59 10.04
C GLY A 51 -11.10 -0.64 9.02
N THR A 52 -10.90 -0.12 7.80
CA THR A 52 -11.87 -0.17 6.71
C THR A 52 -11.51 -1.25 5.68
N PRO A 53 -12.45 -1.68 4.82
CA PRO A 53 -12.14 -2.61 3.74
C PRO A 53 -11.01 -2.17 2.81
N ALA A 54 -10.74 -0.86 2.70
CA ALA A 54 -9.66 -0.30 1.89
C ALA A 54 -8.24 -0.62 2.42
N GLU A 55 -8.13 -1.11 3.67
CA GLU A 55 -6.87 -1.61 4.22
C GLU A 55 -6.46 -2.96 3.60
N THR A 56 -7.43 -3.74 3.13
CA THR A 56 -7.16 -5.05 2.52
C THR A 56 -6.88 -4.87 1.04
N HIS A 57 -5.72 -5.38 0.59
CA HIS A 57 -5.29 -5.31 -0.82
C HIS A 57 -5.16 -3.87 -1.31
N VAL A 58 -4.29 -3.09 -0.65
CA VAL A 58 -4.05 -1.66 -0.94
C VAL A 58 -3.70 -1.42 -2.41
N LEU A 59 -3.03 -2.38 -3.06
CA LEU A 59 -2.70 -2.33 -4.48
C LEU A 59 -3.65 -3.13 -5.38
N GLY A 60 -4.61 -3.85 -4.82
CA GLY A 60 -5.41 -4.83 -5.53
C GLY A 60 -6.60 -4.27 -6.32
N VAL A 61 -6.36 -3.53 -7.41
CA VAL A 61 -7.15 -3.57 -8.68
C VAL A 61 -6.34 -2.88 -9.81
N PRO A 62 -6.69 -3.14 -11.09
CA PRO A 62 -5.90 -3.90 -12.06
C PRO A 62 -4.56 -3.23 -12.35
N GLU A 63 -3.53 -4.02 -12.64
CA GLU A 63 -2.26 -3.51 -13.15
C GLU A 63 -2.55 -2.41 -14.19
N LEU A 64 -1.98 -1.21 -13.98
CA LEU A 64 -1.89 -0.16 -14.99
C LEU A 64 -1.04 -0.69 -16.16
N LYS A 65 -1.52 -1.72 -16.87
CA LYS A 65 -0.91 -2.27 -18.08
C LYS A 65 -1.03 -1.30 -19.24
N ASP A 66 -1.98 -0.38 -19.14
CA ASP A 66 -2.35 0.53 -20.22
C ASP A 66 -1.82 1.96 -20.00
N PHE A 67 -1.05 2.21 -18.93
CA PHE A 67 -0.34 3.49 -18.82
C PHE A 67 0.88 3.44 -19.73
N LYS A 68 0.71 3.89 -20.97
CA LYS A 68 1.82 4.22 -21.86
C LYS A 68 2.28 5.64 -21.54
N ASP A 69 3.60 5.80 -21.45
CA ASP A 69 4.28 7.10 -21.35
C ASP A 69 3.82 8.10 -22.43
#